data_AF-A0A535AWT2-F1
#
_entry.id   AF-A0A535AWT2-F1
#
_cell.length_a   1.000
_cell.length_b   1.000
_cell.length_c   1.000
_cell.angle_alpha   90.00
_cell.angle_beta   90.00
_cell.angle_gamma   90.00
#
_symmetry.space_group_name_H-M   'P 1'
#
loop_
_entity.id
_entity.type
_entity.pdbx_description
1 polymer ?
#
loop_
_entity_poly.entity_id
_entity_poly.type
_entity_poly.pdbx_seq_one_letter_code
_entity_poly.pdbx_strand_id
1 'polypeptide(L)' 'MKDELSAAARRLASLRRVYAKTCPVCGTHFEGIAKRVYDRHACQVKAYRRRRKQREIAMS' A
#
# COMPACT_ATOMS: atom_id res chain seq x y z
N MET A 1 -9.26 -1.92 -29.15
CA MET A 1 -8.33 -2.87 -28.49
C MET A 1 -7.58 -2.31 -27.26
N LYS A 2 -6.69 -1.32 -27.34
CA LYS A 2 -5.95 -0.80 -26.15
C LYS A 2 -6.87 -0.17 -25.09
N ASP A 3 -7.91 0.54 -25.52
CA ASP A 3 -8.86 1.18 -24.60
C ASP A 3 -9.80 0.18 -23.91
N GLU A 4 -10.16 -0.90 -24.59
CA GLU A 4 -11.01 -1.98 -24.04
C GLU A 4 -10.26 -2.78 -22.98
N LEU A 5 -8.99 -3.12 -23.21
CA LEU A 5 -8.13 -3.74 -22.19
C LEU A 5 -7.98 -2.84 -20.96
N SER A 6 -7.86 -1.52 -21.19
CA SER A 6 -7.79 -0.53 -20.12
C SER A 6 -9.11 -0.44 -19.32
N ALA A 7 -10.26 -0.52 -19.99
CA ALA A 7 -11.57 -0.53 -19.34
C ALA A 7 -11.82 -1.81 -18.53
N ALA A 8 -11.48 -2.98 -19.09
CA ALA A 8 -11.58 -4.26 -18.42
C ALA A 8 -10.69 -4.30 -17.16
N ALA A 9 -9.46 -3.77 -17.24
CA ALA A 9 -8.56 -3.66 -16.09
C ALA A 9 -9.11 -2.75 -14.98
N ARG A 10 -9.71 -1.60 -15.34
CA ARG A 10 -10.38 -0.70 -14.36
C ARG A 10 -11.57 -1.39 -13.70
N ARG A 11 -12.40 -2.08 -14.47
CA ARG A 11 -13.56 -2.83 -13.94
C ARG A 11 -13.12 -3.96 -13.01
N LEU A 12 -12.08 -4.70 -13.37
CA LEU A 12 -11.51 -5.71 -12.48
C LEU A 12 -10.95 -5.10 -11.19
N ALA A 13 -10.31 -3.93 -11.28
CA ALA A 13 -9.79 -3.23 -10.10
C ALA A 13 -10.90 -2.75 -9.16
N SER A 14 -12.03 -2.26 -9.70
CA SER A 14 -13.16 -1.81 -8.88
C SER A 14 -13.90 -2.94 -8.18
N LEU A 15 -13.84 -4.16 -8.70
CA LEU A 15 -14.43 -5.35 -8.08
C LEU A 15 -13.59 -5.92 -6.92
N ARG A 16 -12.39 -5.39 -6.66
CA ARG A 16 -11.54 -5.89 -5.58
C ARG A 16 -12.18 -5.61 -4.23
N ARG A 17 -12.27 -6.65 -3.40
CA ARG A 17 -12.69 -6.52 -2.00
C ARG A 17 -11.78 -5.55 -1.24
N VAL A 18 -12.41 -4.62 -0.53
CA VAL A 18 -11.75 -3.70 0.41
C VAL A 18 -11.90 -4.21 1.83
N TYR A 19 -10.94 -3.87 2.67
CA TYR A 19 -10.86 -4.28 4.06
C TYR A 19 -10.56 -3.06 4.93
N ALA A 20 -11.24 -2.95 6.07
CA ALA A 20 -10.90 -2.00 7.11
C ALA A 20 -9.59 -2.43 7.78
N LYS A 21 -8.65 -1.49 7.87
CA LYS A 21 -7.28 -1.73 8.35
C LYS A 21 -6.78 -0.53 9.15
N THR A 22 -5.74 -0.76 9.95
CA THR A 22 -5.06 0.29 10.71
C THR A 22 -3.63 0.45 10.20
N CYS A 23 -3.22 1.69 9.90
CA CYS A 23 -1.88 1.95 9.40
C CYS A 23 -0.83 1.74 10.51
N PRO A 24 0.20 0.89 10.30
CA PRO A 24 1.20 0.62 11.34
C PRO A 24 2.17 1.78 11.60
N VAL A 25 2.09 2.87 10.83
CA VAL A 25 2.99 4.03 10.95
C VAL A 25 2.33 5.18 11.72
N CYS A 26 1.06 5.45 11.47
CA CYS A 26 0.33 6.58 12.06
C CYS A 26 -0.91 6.19 12.85
N GLY A 27 -1.30 4.92 12.89
CA GLY A 27 -2.48 4.45 13.63
C GLY A 27 -3.83 4.79 12.99
N THR A 28 -3.84 5.47 11.85
CA THR A 28 -5.08 5.85 11.15
C THR A 28 -5.81 4.61 10.61
N HIS A 29 -7.12 4.56 10.82
CA HIS A 29 -8.02 3.57 10.21
C HIS A 29 -8.31 3.94 8.75
N PHE A 30 -8.22 2.99 7.84
CA PHE A 30 -8.46 3.20 6.42
C PHE A 30 -8.99 1.95 5.73
N GLU A 31 -9.62 2.13 4.58
CA GLU A 31 -10.03 1.04 3.71
C GLU A 31 -9.01 0.80 2.60
N GLY A 32 -8.70 -0.47 2.35
CA GLY A 32 -7.79 -0.83 1.28
C GLY A 32 -7.89 -2.28 0.85
N ILE A 33 -7.41 -2.55 -0.36
CA ILE A 33 -7.28 -3.92 -0.85
C ILE A 33 -6.36 -4.75 0.07
N ALA A 34 -6.44 -6.08 0.00
CA ALA A 34 -5.66 -6.99 0.84
C ALA A 34 -4.16 -6.68 0.87
N LYS A 35 -3.55 -6.28 -0.27
CA LYS A 35 -2.12 -5.95 -0.37
C LYS A 35 -1.75 -4.55 0.12
N ARG A 36 -2.71 -3.62 0.31
CA ARG A 36 -2.42 -2.27 0.81
C ARG A 36 -2.19 -2.32 2.32
N VAL A 37 -1.01 -1.89 2.75
CA VAL A 37 -0.58 -1.93 4.17
C VAL A 37 -0.66 -0.55 4.83
N TYR A 38 -0.45 0.51 4.06
CA TYR A 38 -0.38 1.89 4.56
C TYR A 38 -1.56 2.72 4.06
N ASP A 39 -2.02 3.63 4.91
CA ASP A 39 -3.07 4.61 4.61
C ASP A 39 -2.63 5.54 3.47
N ARG A 40 -1.36 5.94 3.43
CA ARG A 40 -0.81 6.87 2.43
C ARG A 40 0.63 6.57 2.06
N HIS A 41 1.04 7.05 0.89
CA HIS A 41 2.41 6.87 0.37
C HIS A 41 3.48 7.39 1.33
N ALA A 42 3.23 8.53 2.01
CA ALA A 42 4.16 9.08 2.99
C ALA A 42 4.48 8.08 4.13
N CYS A 43 3.48 7.32 4.60
CA CYS A 43 3.67 6.30 5.63
C CYS A 43 4.50 5.12 5.09
N GLN A 44 4.24 4.68 3.86
CA GLN A 44 5.04 3.66 3.19
C GLN A 44 6.52 4.06 3.06
N VAL A 45 6.80 5.30 2.64
CA VAL A 45 8.16 5.83 2.52
C VAL A 45 8.84 5.91 3.89
N LYS A 46 8.15 6.40 4.92
CA LYS A 46 8.68 6.42 6.30
C LYS A 46 9.04 5.02 6.77
N ALA A 47 8.16 4.05 6.57
CA ALA A 47 8.40 2.65 6.95
C ALA A 47 9.60 2.05 6.19
N TYR A 48 9.73 2.34 4.89
CA TYR A 48 10.88 1.92 4.09
C TYR A 48 12.20 2.49 4.62
N ARG A 49 12.26 3.81 4.87
CA ARG A 49 13.46 4.47 5.41
C ARG A 49 13.87 3.92 6.77
N ARG A 50 12.91 3.65 7.66
CA ARG A 50 13.17 3.01 8.96
C ARG A 50 13.80 1.63 8.80
N ARG A 51 13.22 0.78 7.95
CA ARG A 51 13.77 -0.56 7.67
C ARG A 51 15.16 -0.49 7.06
N ARG A 52 15.41 0.47 6.16
CA ARG A 52 16.73 0.68 5.55
C ARG A 52 17.78 1.06 6.60
N LYS A 53 17.48 2.05 7.46
CA LYS A 53 18.38 2.46 8.54
C LYS A 53 18.71 1.30 9.50
N GLN A 54 17.71 0.49 9.87
CA GLN A 54 17.92 -0.68 10.72
C GLN A 54 18.86 -1.71 10.07
N ARG A 55 18.75 -1.92 8.75
CA ARG A 55 19.66 -2.80 8.01
C ARG A 55 21.08 -2.25 7.96
N GLU A 56 21.23 -0.94 7.75
CA GLU A 56 22.54 -0.28 7.75
C GLU A 56 23.21 -0.41 9.12
N ILE A 57 22.47 -0.19 10.22
CA ILE A 57 22.96 -0.38 11.59
C ILE A 57 23.32 -1.85 11.85
N ALA A 58 22.50 -2.81 11.42
CA ALA A 58 22.75 -4.24 11.68
C ALA A 58 23.94 -4.82 10.89
N MET A 59 24.41 -4.12 9.85
CA MET A 59 25.58 -4.51 9.05
C MET A 59 26.85 -3.71 9.41
N SER A 60 26.76 -2.78 10.36
CA SER A 60 27.90 -2.02 10.90
C SER A 60 28.35 -2.63 12.22
#